data_AF-A0A3D3VSJ1-F1
#
_entry.id   AF-A0A3D3VSJ1-F1
#
_cell.length_a   1.000
_cell.length_b   1.000
_cell.length_c   1.000
_cell.angle_alpha   90.00
_cell.angle_beta   90.00
_cell.angle_gamma   90.00
#
_symmetry.space_group_name_H-M   'P 1'
#
loop_
_entity.id
_entity.type
_entity.pdbx_description
1 polymer ?
#
loop_
_entity_poly.entity_id
_entity_poly.type
_entity_poly.pdbx_seq_one_letter_code
_entity_poly.pdbx_strand_id
1 'polypeptide(L)'
;ALALAFGGLVAFTLGTNPAMEFFTGYIVELSLSVDNVFVFAVLLRYFAVPEKSQFPALFWGIIGALFLRALFIFTGIALINRFHWLIYLFGALLVYTGIKLLKGGEAKVEPD
;
A
#
# COMPACT_ATOMS: atom_id res chain seq x y z
N ALA A 1 -18.53 2.74 -9.02
CA ALA A 1 -19.90 2.39 -9.47
C ALA A 1 -20.01 0.91 -9.87
N LEU A 2 -19.22 0.44 -10.85
CA LEU A 2 -19.25 -0.96 -11.32
C LEU A 2 -18.95 -2.00 -10.21
N ALA A 3 -17.92 -1.79 -9.38
CA ALA A 3 -17.58 -2.72 -8.29
C ALA A 3 -18.68 -2.82 -7.22
N LEU A 4 -19.34 -1.69 -6.89
CA LEU A 4 -20.46 -1.65 -5.94
C LEU A 4 -21.69 -2.38 -6.52
N ALA A 5 -21.97 -2.17 -7.81
CA ALA A 5 -23.07 -2.85 -8.51
C ALA A 5 -22.83 -4.36 -8.58
N PHE A 6 -21.60 -4.78 -8.85
CA PHE A 6 -21.21 -6.19 -8.86
C PHE A 6 -21.29 -6.83 -7.47
N GLY A 7 -20.77 -6.16 -6.43
CA GLY A 7 -20.88 -6.65 -5.05
C GLY A 7 -22.34 -6.75 -4.57
N GLY A 8 -23.21 -5.83 -4.99
CA GLY A 8 -24.66 -5.94 -4.78
C GLY A 8 -25.25 -7.17 -5.48
N LEU A 9 -24.89 -7.40 -6.74
CA LEU A 9 -25.34 -8.56 -7.51
C LEU A 9 -24.87 -9.90 -6.91
N VAL A 10 -23.64 -9.95 -6.40
CA VAL A 10 -23.10 -11.10 -5.65
C VAL A 10 -23.87 -11.32 -4.35
N ALA A 11 -24.25 -10.24 -3.63
CA ALA A 11 -25.08 -10.34 -2.43
C ALA A 11 -26.48 -10.92 -2.72
N PHE A 12 -27.07 -10.56 -3.86
CA PHE A 12 -28.38 -11.07 -4.28
C PHE A 12 -28.32 -12.51 -4.83
N THR A 13 -27.23 -12.93 -5.47
CA THR A 13 -27.15 -14.24 -6.15
C THR A 13 -26.43 -15.33 -5.35
N LEU A 14 -25.35 -14.98 -4.63
CA LEU A 14 -24.54 -15.92 -3.85
C LEU A 14 -24.65 -15.71 -2.33
N GLY A 15 -25.34 -14.65 -1.89
CA GLY A 15 -25.58 -14.35 -0.47
C GLY A 15 -24.53 -13.44 0.17
N THR A 16 -24.69 -13.17 1.46
CA THR A 16 -23.96 -12.11 2.18
C THR A 16 -22.48 -12.42 2.39
N ASN A 17 -22.10 -13.67 2.66
CA ASN A 17 -20.70 -14.06 2.87
C ASN A 17 -19.80 -13.81 1.66
N PRO A 18 -20.11 -14.31 0.44
CA PRO A 18 -19.28 -14.05 -0.73
C PRO A 18 -19.29 -12.59 -1.16
N ALA A 19 -20.36 -11.84 -0.87
CA ALA A 19 -20.36 -10.39 -1.07
C ALA A 19 -19.39 -9.69 -0.12
N MET A 20 -19.34 -10.09 1.16
CA MET A 20 -18.39 -9.56 2.14
C MET A 20 -16.94 -9.87 1.77
N GLU A 21 -16.65 -11.08 1.27
CA GLU A 21 -15.32 -11.43 0.76
C GLU A 21 -14.95 -10.56 -0.44
N PHE A 22 -15.87 -10.36 -1.39
CA PHE A 22 -15.64 -9.47 -2.53
C PHE A 22 -15.35 -8.02 -2.09
N PHE A 23 -16.15 -7.46 -1.20
CA PHE A 23 -15.94 -6.09 -0.70
C PHE A 23 -14.64 -5.96 0.08
N THR A 24 -14.32 -6.95 0.92
CA THR A 24 -13.07 -6.97 1.69
C THR A 24 -11.87 -7.02 0.75
N GLY A 25 -11.87 -7.93 -0.23
CA GLY A 25 -10.83 -8.02 -1.25
C GLY A 25 -10.70 -6.73 -2.05
N TYR A 26 -11.82 -6.18 -2.52
CA TYR A 26 -11.87 -4.93 -3.28
C TYR A 26 -11.26 -3.75 -2.50
N ILE A 27 -11.63 -3.58 -1.23
CA ILE A 27 -11.07 -2.50 -0.39
C ILE A 27 -9.57 -2.73 -0.17
N VAL A 28 -9.15 -3.96 0.12
CA VAL A 28 -7.72 -4.27 0.32
C VAL A 28 -6.90 -3.99 -0.92
N GLU A 29 -7.35 -4.43 -2.10
CA GLU A 29 -6.68 -4.16 -3.37
C GLU A 29 -6.62 -2.66 -3.68
N LEU A 30 -7.71 -1.95 -3.42
CA LEU A 30 -7.78 -0.50 -3.61
C LEU A 30 -6.80 0.23 -2.69
N SER A 31 -6.79 -0.08 -1.39
CA SER A 31 -5.86 0.52 -0.42
C SER A 31 -4.41 0.27 -0.79
N LEU A 32 -4.08 -0.95 -1.23
CA LEU A 32 -2.72 -1.32 -1.61
C LEU A 32 -2.28 -0.65 -2.90
N SER A 33 -3.20 -0.44 -3.84
CA SER A 33 -2.92 0.30 -5.08
C SER A 33 -2.67 1.79 -4.82
N VAL A 34 -3.46 2.39 -3.93
CA VAL A 34 -3.34 3.81 -3.57
C VAL A 34 -2.03 4.09 -2.80
N ASP A 35 -1.64 3.23 -1.87
CA ASP A 35 -0.40 3.37 -1.09
C ASP A 35 0.84 3.46 -2.00
N ASN A 36 0.95 2.55 -2.98
CA ASN A 36 2.07 2.54 -3.92
C ASN A 36 2.13 3.83 -4.76
N VAL A 37 1.00 4.26 -5.34
CA VAL A 37 0.95 5.47 -6.18
C VAL A 37 1.20 6.74 -5.35
N PHE A 38 0.70 6.78 -4.12
CA PHE A 38 0.85 7.93 -3.22
C PHE A 38 2.33 8.18 -2.89
N VAL A 39 3.07 7.14 -2.51
CA VAL A 39 4.51 7.25 -2.22
C VAL A 39 5.27 7.80 -3.43
N PHE A 40 4.99 7.31 -4.63
CA PHE A 40 5.63 7.84 -5.85
C PHE A 40 5.25 9.29 -6.14
N ALA A 41 3.98 9.68 -5.96
CA ALA A 41 3.54 11.05 -6.15
C ALA A 41 4.24 12.02 -5.17
N VAL A 42 4.39 11.62 -3.90
CA VAL A 42 5.12 12.40 -2.89
C VAL A 42 6.60 12.50 -3.26
N LEU A 43 7.25 11.40 -3.65
CA LEU A 43 8.66 11.40 -4.04
C LEU A 43 8.92 12.28 -5.27
N LEU A 44 8.10 12.16 -6.33
CA LEU A 44 8.26 12.96 -7.54
C LEU A 44 8.06 14.47 -7.27
N ARG A 45 7.13 14.81 -6.38
CA ARG A 45 6.93 16.19 -5.89
C ARG A 45 8.12 16.68 -5.07
N TYR A 46 8.60 15.85 -4.15
CA TYR A 46 9.75 16.17 -3.31
C TYR A 46 11.01 16.47 -4.13
N PHE A 47 11.27 15.68 -5.17
CA PHE A 47 12.41 15.88 -6.07
C PHE A 47 12.15 16.86 -7.21
N ALA A 48 10.98 17.53 -7.24
CA ALA A 48 10.58 18.48 -8.28
C ALA A 48 10.84 17.98 -9.72
N VAL A 49 10.54 16.69 -9.98
CA VAL A 49 10.88 16.03 -11.25
C VAL A 49 10.07 16.64 -12.40
N PRO A 50 10.73 17.15 -13.47
CA PRO A 50 10.04 17.71 -14.63
C PRO A 50 9.12 16.68 -15.30
N GLU A 51 7.94 17.09 -15.78
CA GLU A 51 6.92 16.19 -16.34
C GLU A 51 7.45 15.29 -17.47
N LYS A 52 8.38 15.80 -18.29
CA LYS A 52 9.01 15.04 -19.38
C LYS A 52 9.84 13.85 -18.90
N SER A 53 10.30 13.86 -17.66
CA SER A 53 11.16 12.83 -17.05
C SER A 53 10.45 12.00 -15.97
N GLN A 54 9.15 12.23 -15.74
CA GLN A 54 8.38 11.49 -14.74
C GLN A 54 8.20 10.02 -15.10
N PHE A 55 7.93 9.69 -16.37
CA PHE A 55 7.68 8.30 -16.78
C PHE A 55 8.91 7.39 -16.58
N PRO A 56 10.13 7.76 -17.00
CA PRO A 56 11.33 6.97 -16.70
C PRO A 56 11.62 6.86 -15.20
N ALA A 57 11.43 7.94 -14.43
CA ALA A 57 11.65 7.93 -12.98
C ALA A 57 10.66 7.00 -12.26
N LEU A 58 9.38 7.06 -12.65
CA LEU A 58 8.34 6.18 -12.13
C LEU A 58 8.58 4.73 -12.54
N PHE A 59 9.01 4.47 -13.77
CA PHE A 59 9.31 3.12 -14.24
C PHE A 59 10.43 2.46 -13.44
N TRP A 60 11.57 3.13 -13.30
CA TRP A 60 12.68 2.62 -12.47
C TRP A 60 12.30 2.53 -10.99
N GLY A 61 11.50 3.47 -10.49
CA GLY A 61 10.96 3.45 -9.14
C GLY A 61 10.05 2.25 -8.87
N ILE A 62 9.12 1.94 -9.79
CA ILE A 62 8.21 0.78 -9.68
C ILE A 62 9.00 -0.53 -9.75
N ILE A 63 9.96 -0.65 -10.66
CA ILE A 63 10.83 -1.83 -10.75
C ILE A 63 11.58 -2.04 -9.43
N GLY A 64 12.18 -0.97 -8.89
CA GLY A 64 12.89 -1.01 -7.61
C GLY A 64 11.98 -1.33 -6.42
N ALA A 65 10.80 -0.73 -6.35
CA ALA A 65 9.82 -0.98 -5.30
C ALA A 65 9.27 -2.42 -5.36
N LEU A 66 9.00 -2.94 -6.57
CA LEU A 66 8.56 -4.32 -6.75
C LEU A 66 9.65 -5.31 -6.31
N PHE A 67 10.91 -5.01 -6.63
CA PHE A 67 12.05 -5.81 -6.19
C PHE A 67 12.21 -5.78 -4.66
N LEU A 68 12.19 -4.59 -4.05
CA LEU A 68 12.23 -4.44 -2.60
C LEU A 68 11.07 -5.17 -1.93
N ARG A 69 9.87 -5.09 -2.51
CA ARG A 69 8.68 -5.79 -2.02
C ARG A 69 8.88 -7.30 -2.06
N ALA A 70 9.38 -7.85 -3.17
CA ALA A 70 9.68 -9.27 -3.26
C ALA A 70 10.71 -9.68 -2.19
N LEU A 71 11.81 -8.93 -2.07
CA LEU A 71 12.85 -9.18 -1.07
C LEU A 71 12.29 -9.15 0.37
N PHE A 72 11.50 -8.13 0.70
CA PHE A 72 10.91 -7.97 2.03
C PHE A 72 9.89 -9.07 2.35
N ILE A 73 9.11 -9.51 1.37
CA ILE A 73 8.17 -10.63 1.52
C ILE A 73 8.93 -11.94 1.77
N PHE A 74 9.89 -12.30 0.92
CA PHE A 74 10.63 -13.56 1.07
C PHE A 74 11.41 -13.59 2.39
N THR A 75 12.11 -12.50 2.72
CA THR A 75 12.88 -12.38 3.95
C THR A 75 11.96 -12.33 5.17
N GLY A 76 10.89 -11.54 5.08
CA GLY A 76 9.91 -11.36 6.16
C GLY A 76 9.19 -12.65 6.52
N ILE A 77 8.73 -13.43 5.52
CA ILE A 77 8.08 -14.73 5.76
C ILE A 77 9.05 -15.70 6.45
N ALA A 78 10.28 -15.80 5.97
CA ALA A 78 11.30 -16.66 6.58
C ALA A 78 11.59 -16.25 8.04
N LEU A 79 11.63 -14.94 8.32
CA LEU A 79 11.92 -14.41 9.63
C LEU A 79 10.74 -14.59 10.60
N ILE A 80 9.51 -14.39 10.14
CA ILE A 80 8.28 -14.58 10.92
C ILE A 80 8.10 -16.05 11.32
N ASN A 81 8.37 -16.99 10.40
CA ASN A 81 8.30 -18.43 10.70
C ASN A 81 9.26 -18.84 11.84
N ARG A 82 10.38 -18.13 12.00
CA ARG A 82 11.34 -18.40 13.08
C ARG A 82 10.98 -17.66 14.37
N PHE A 83 10.43 -16.45 14.28
CA PHE A 83 10.15 -15.58 15.41
C PHE A 83 8.74 -14.98 15.31
N HIS A 84 7.74 -15.73 15.77
CA HIS A 84 6.34 -15.31 15.76
C HIS A 84 6.07 -13.97 16.48
N TRP A 85 6.90 -13.62 17.48
CA TRP A 85 6.79 -12.34 18.18
C TRP A 85 7.04 -11.12 17.28
N LEU A 86 7.77 -11.30 16.17
CA LEU A 86 8.04 -10.22 15.21
C LEU A 86 6.77 -9.70 14.54
N ILE A 87 5.73 -10.53 14.39
CA ILE A 87 4.44 -10.07 13.84
C ILE A 87 3.90 -8.93 14.70
N TYR A 88 3.94 -9.08 16.02
CA TYR A 88 3.47 -8.03 16.93
C TYR A 88 4.35 -6.79 16.88
N LEU A 89 5.68 -6.94 16.73
CA LEU A 89 6.60 -5.82 16.60
C LEU A 89 6.35 -5.02 15.32
N PHE A 90 6.31 -5.69 14.16
CA PHE A 90 6.03 -5.05 12.87
C PHE A 90 4.61 -4.46 12.83
N GLY A 91 3.63 -5.16 13.39
CA GLY A 91 2.26 -4.66 13.51
C GLY A 91 2.17 -3.41 14.36
N ALA A 92 2.80 -3.39 15.54
CA ALA A 92 2.85 -2.21 16.39
C ALA A 92 3.58 -1.04 15.72
N LEU A 93 4.67 -1.32 14.99
CA LEU A 93 5.39 -0.31 14.22
C LEU A 93 4.50 0.28 13.12
N LEU A 94 3.76 -0.53 12.37
CA LEU A 94 2.83 -0.07 11.34
C LEU A 94 1.68 0.79 11.90
N VAL A 95 1.11 0.39 13.04
CA VAL A 95 0.08 1.18 13.73
C VAL A 95 0.68 2.51 14.19
N TYR A 96 1.88 2.49 14.77
CA TYR A 96 2.57 3.70 15.21
C TYR A 96 2.87 4.65 14.05
N THR A 97 3.43 4.16 12.94
CA THR A 97 3.72 4.98 11.76
C THR A 97 2.44 5.49 11.11
N GLY A 98 1.38 4.68 11.03
CA GLY A 98 0.07 5.10 10.56
C GLY A 98 -0.52 6.25 11.39
N ILE A 99 -0.50 6.12 12.73
CA ILE A 99 -0.95 7.19 13.63
C ILE A 99 -0.07 8.44 13.48
N LYS A 100 1.24 8.28 13.33
CA LYS A 100 2.17 9.39 13.12
C LYS A 100 1.88 10.12 11.81
N LEU A 101 1.58 9.41 10.73
CA LEU A 101 1.20 10.00 9.45
C LEU A 101 -0.11 10.81 9.56
N LEU A 102 -1.10 10.29 10.28
CA LEU A 102 -2.39 10.97 10.51
C LEU A 102 -2.24 12.23 11.37
N LYS A 103 -1.31 12.23 12.33
CA LYS A 103 -1.07 13.37 13.25
C LYS A 103 -0.05 14.39 12.71
N GLY A 104 0.84 13.98 11.81
CA GLY A 104 1.95 14.77 11.29
C GLY A 104 1.88 14.94 9.77
N GLY A 105 0.76 15.48 9.28
CA GLY A 105 0.65 15.94 7.91
C GLY A 105 1.81 16.88 7.57
N GLU A 106 2.60 16.48 6.58
CA GLU A 106 3.76 17.19 6.05
C GLU A 106 4.85 17.47 7.10
N ALA A 107 5.66 16.44 7.39
CA ALA A 107 7.03 16.69 7.81
C ALA A 107 7.71 17.47 6.67
N LYS A 108 7.70 18.78 6.79
CA LYS A 108 8.51 19.73 6.04
C LYS A 108 9.96 19.29 6.26
N VAL A 109 10.47 18.45 5.36
CA VAL A 109 11.89 18.16 5.28
C VAL A 109 12.50 19.40 4.65
N GLU A 110 12.89 20.34 5.51
CA GLU A 110 13.71 21.47 5.14
C GLU A 110 15.08 20.91 4.73
N PRO A 111 15.52 21.10 3.47
CA PRO A 111 16.88 20.78 3.07
C PRO A 111 17.77 21.97 3.43
N ASP A 112 18.73 21.75 4.33
CA ASP A 112 19.90 22.61 4.49
C ASP A 112 20.92 22.35 3.36
#